data_AF-A0A959YXS8-F1
#
_entry.id   AF-A0A959YXS8-F1
#
_cell.length_a   1.000
_cell.length_b   1.000
_cell.length_c   1.000
_cell.angle_alpha   90.00
_cell.angle_beta   90.00
_cell.angle_gamma   90.00
#
_symmetry.space_group_name_H-M   'P 1'
#
loop_
_entity.id
_entity.type
_entity.pdbx_description
1 polymer ?
#
loop_
_entity_poly.entity_id
_entity_poly.type
_entity_poly.pdbx_seq_one_letter_code
_entity_poly.pdbx_strand_id
1 'polypeptide(L)'
;DMLAPLRYITSMQEYDNIRQADNVRSQVEAFWLDAFGERDRARQAIRTYYGRVENANRYFTTWIEGWRTDRGMVHIIFGPPNSIHRGTNSETWTYGEASSLMSLNFVFVRREQPFTDNDLVLDRDPTFKGAWYRNVESWRNGRVY
;
A
#
# COMPACT_ATOMS: atom_id res chain seq x y z
N ASP A 1 -2.37 -10.60 10.99
CA ASP A 1 -3.75 -10.31 10.56
C ASP A 1 -3.77 -10.11 9.05
N MET A 2 -4.68 -10.79 8.34
CA MET A 2 -4.82 -10.71 6.88
C MET A 2 -5.88 -9.71 6.42
N LEU A 3 -6.85 -9.39 7.28
CA LEU A 3 -7.97 -8.54 6.89
C LEU A 3 -7.58 -7.07 6.92
N ALA A 4 -6.95 -6.60 8.00
CA ALA A 4 -6.72 -5.18 8.20
C ALA A 4 -6.04 -4.44 7.02
N PRO A 5 -4.98 -4.98 6.39
CA PRO A 5 -4.35 -4.34 5.24
C PRO A 5 -5.27 -4.22 4.01
N LEU A 6 -6.22 -5.15 3.81
CA LEU A 6 -7.16 -5.12 2.68
C LEU A 6 -7.98 -3.84 2.63
N ARG A 7 -8.08 -3.09 3.73
CA ARG A 7 -8.77 -1.80 3.80
C ARG A 7 -8.34 -0.83 2.69
N TYR A 8 -7.12 -0.95 2.18
CA TYR A 8 -6.59 -0.12 1.09
C TYR A 8 -7.14 -0.47 -0.30
N ILE A 9 -7.63 -1.69 -0.50
CA ILE A 9 -8.12 -2.16 -1.81
C ILE A 9 -9.59 -2.60 -1.81
N THR A 10 -10.25 -2.58 -0.65
CA THR A 10 -11.68 -2.84 -0.49
C THR A 10 -12.47 -1.54 -0.31
N SER A 11 -13.72 -1.53 -0.76
CA SER A 11 -14.70 -0.56 -0.30
C SER A 11 -14.98 -0.74 1.20
N MET A 12 -15.63 0.26 1.81
CA MET A 12 -16.06 0.16 3.21
C MET A 12 -17.02 -1.02 3.41
N GLN A 13 -18.01 -1.16 2.52
CA GLN A 13 -19.00 -2.23 2.61
C GLN A 13 -18.37 -3.62 2.47
N GLU A 14 -17.49 -3.83 1.49
CA GLU A 14 -16.78 -5.11 1.34
C GLU A 14 -15.94 -5.44 2.56
N TYR A 15 -15.21 -4.45 3.09
CA TYR A 15 -14.38 -4.64 4.27
C TYR A 15 -15.20 -5.07 5.48
N ASP A 16 -16.32 -4.38 5.72
CA ASP A 16 -17.22 -4.68 6.84
C ASP A 16 -17.89 -6.04 6.68
N ASN A 17 -18.30 -6.41 5.46
CA ASN A 17 -18.84 -7.73 5.15
C ASN A 17 -17.84 -8.84 5.44
N ILE A 18 -16.58 -8.70 5.00
CA ILE A 18 -15.51 -9.68 5.27
C ILE A 18 -15.23 -9.75 6.78
N ARG A 19 -15.22 -8.61 7.48
CA ARG A 19 -14.95 -8.51 8.92
C ARG A 19 -16.02 -9.22 9.76
N GLN A 20 -17.28 -9.13 9.37
CA GLN A 20 -18.42 -9.68 10.11
C GLN A 20 -18.73 -11.13 9.76
N ALA A 21 -18.04 -11.70 8.77
CA ALA A 21 -18.26 -13.08 8.35
C ALA A 21 -17.78 -14.10 9.38
N ASP A 22 -18.50 -15.22 9.50
CA ASP A 22 -18.14 -16.34 10.38
C ASP A 22 -16.74 -16.89 10.08
N ASN A 23 -16.34 -16.87 8.80
CA ASN A 23 -15.01 -17.27 8.35
C ASN A 23 -14.35 -16.17 7.52
N VAL A 24 -13.73 -15.22 8.23
CA VAL A 24 -12.97 -14.10 7.65
C VAL A 24 -11.93 -14.58 6.64
N ARG A 25 -11.19 -15.64 6.94
CA ARG A 25 -10.13 -16.16 6.05
C ARG A 25 -10.72 -16.60 4.71
N SER A 26 -11.82 -17.34 4.73
CA SER A 26 -12.49 -17.79 3.51
C SER A 26 -13.00 -16.62 2.68
N GLN A 27 -13.49 -15.55 3.32
CA GLN A 27 -13.96 -14.36 2.62
C GLN A 27 -12.81 -13.52 2.04
N VAL A 28 -11.67 -13.47 2.71
CA VAL A 28 -10.43 -12.91 2.15
C VAL A 28 -10.00 -13.69 0.91
N GLU A 29 -9.97 -15.03 0.98
CA GLU A 29 -9.62 -15.87 -0.17
C GLU A 29 -10.61 -15.70 -1.33
N ALA A 30 -11.90 -15.57 -1.04
CA ALA A 30 -12.94 -15.28 -2.05
C ALA A 30 -12.71 -13.93 -2.74
N PHE A 31 -12.43 -12.87 -1.99
CA PHE A 31 -12.11 -11.55 -2.56
C PHE A 31 -10.97 -11.62 -3.60
N TRP A 32 -9.90 -12.34 -3.27
CA TRP A 32 -8.76 -12.49 -4.19
C TRP A 32 -9.09 -13.35 -5.41
N LEU A 33 -9.93 -14.38 -5.25
CA LEU A 33 -10.39 -15.20 -6.37
C LEU A 33 -11.30 -14.42 -7.31
N ASP A 34 -12.22 -13.61 -6.77
CA ASP A 34 -13.13 -12.78 -7.55
C ASP A 34 -12.36 -11.71 -8.34
N ALA A 35 -11.35 -11.09 -7.74
CA ALA A 35 -10.54 -10.05 -8.39
C ALA A 35 -9.61 -10.60 -9.50
N PHE A 36 -9.12 -11.84 -9.39
CA PHE A 36 -8.11 -12.39 -10.30
C PHE A 36 -8.61 -13.52 -11.21
N GLY A 37 -9.82 -14.05 -10.97
CA GLY A 37 -10.53 -15.06 -11.78
C GLY A 37 -9.95 -16.48 -11.71
N GLU A 38 -8.63 -16.61 -11.61
CA GLU A 38 -7.91 -17.89 -11.60
C GLU A 38 -7.15 -18.09 -10.29
N ARG A 39 -7.16 -19.32 -9.77
CA ARG A 39 -6.54 -19.67 -8.48
C ARG A 39 -5.04 -19.33 -8.42
N ASP A 40 -4.29 -19.59 -9.49
CA ASP A 40 -2.85 -19.35 -9.48
C ASP A 40 -2.52 -17.86 -9.55
N ARG A 41 -3.29 -17.08 -10.31
CA ARG A 41 -3.20 -15.62 -10.33
C ARG A 41 -3.55 -15.01 -8.97
N ALA A 42 -4.63 -15.48 -8.34
CA ALA A 42 -5.02 -15.05 -7.00
C ALA A 42 -3.94 -15.38 -5.96
N ARG A 43 -3.35 -16.58 -6.00
CA ARG A 43 -2.23 -16.96 -5.12
C ARG A 43 -1.01 -16.06 -5.30
N GLN A 44 -0.66 -15.75 -6.54
CA GLN A 44 0.45 -14.83 -6.82
C GLN A 44 0.14 -13.42 -6.30
N ALA A 45 -1.09 -12.94 -6.49
CA ALA A 45 -1.53 -11.64 -5.98
C ALA A 45 -1.47 -11.56 -4.45
N ILE A 46 -1.96 -12.58 -3.76
CA ILE A 46 -1.87 -12.71 -2.30
C ILE A 46 -0.41 -12.65 -1.85
N ARG A 47 0.48 -13.44 -2.49
CA ARG A 47 1.92 -13.43 -2.18
C ARG A 47 2.53 -12.05 -2.34
N THR A 48 2.26 -11.38 -3.46
CA THR A 48 2.78 -10.03 -3.72
C THR A 48 2.23 -9.02 -2.71
N TYR A 49 0.92 -8.98 -2.50
CA TYR A 49 0.27 -8.01 -1.64
C TYR A 49 0.72 -8.13 -0.18
N TYR A 50 0.63 -9.34 0.39
CA TYR A 50 1.04 -9.56 1.77
C TYR A 50 2.56 -9.53 1.94
N GLY A 51 3.34 -9.84 0.90
CA GLY A 51 4.78 -9.58 0.90
C GLY A 51 5.10 -8.08 1.01
N ARG A 52 4.33 -7.21 0.33
CA ARG A 52 4.45 -5.75 0.51
C ARG A 52 4.02 -5.29 1.91
N VAL A 53 2.98 -5.91 2.50
CA VAL A 53 2.57 -5.66 3.89
C VAL A 53 3.67 -6.03 4.88
N GLU A 54 4.30 -7.19 4.70
CA GLU A 54 5.42 -7.65 5.52
C GLU A 54 6.62 -6.71 5.41
N ASN A 55 7.00 -6.34 4.18
CA ASN A 55 8.05 -5.35 3.94
C ASN A 55 7.71 -4.00 4.59
N ALA A 56 6.47 -3.55 4.48
CA ALA A 56 6.05 -2.32 5.12
C ALA A 56 6.26 -2.38 6.64
N ASN A 57 5.85 -3.48 7.28
CA ASN A 57 6.08 -3.68 8.71
C ASN A 57 7.57 -3.79 9.07
N ARG A 58 8.38 -4.37 8.20
CA ARG A 58 9.83 -4.47 8.44
C ARG A 58 10.54 -3.13 8.38
N TYR A 59 10.19 -2.28 7.42
CA TYR A 59 10.95 -1.06 7.13
C TYR A 59 10.33 0.22 7.70
N PHE A 60 9.00 0.27 7.86
CA PHE A 60 8.28 1.52 8.17
C PHE A 60 7.58 1.48 9.52
N THR A 61 7.78 0.45 10.34
CA THR A 61 7.21 0.44 11.70
C THR A 61 7.79 1.59 12.53
N THR A 62 6.89 2.24 13.27
CA THR A 62 7.16 3.31 14.23
C THR A 62 6.58 2.89 15.59
N TRP A 63 5.81 3.74 16.26
CA TRP A 63 4.90 3.31 17.32
C TRP A 63 3.62 2.64 16.77
N ILE A 64 3.40 2.68 15.46
CA ILE A 64 2.41 1.87 14.74
C ILE A 64 3.10 0.94 13.76
N GLU A 65 2.44 -0.16 13.44
CA GLU A 65 2.83 -1.16 12.44
C GLU A 65 3.04 -0.47 11.10
N GLY A 66 4.12 -0.84 10.41
CA GLY A 66 4.54 -0.15 9.21
C GLY A 66 3.49 -0.10 8.10
N TRP A 67 2.63 -1.12 7.98
CA TRP A 67 1.51 -1.12 7.03
C TRP A 67 0.51 0.03 7.27
N ARG A 68 0.45 0.58 8.48
CA ARG A 68 -0.40 1.72 8.88
C ARG A 68 0.25 3.09 8.67
N THR A 69 1.54 3.13 8.38
CA THR A 69 2.25 4.40 8.08
C THR A 69 2.00 4.85 6.66
N ASP A 70 2.22 6.13 6.39
CA ASP A 70 2.06 6.68 5.03
C ASP A 70 3.01 6.03 4.02
N ARG A 71 4.27 5.74 4.42
CA ARG A 71 5.23 5.01 3.59
C ARG A 71 4.78 3.58 3.32
N GLY A 72 4.27 2.89 4.34
CA GLY A 72 3.72 1.54 4.17
C GLY A 72 2.50 1.52 3.26
N MET A 73 1.58 2.46 3.43
CA MET A 73 0.40 2.63 2.59
C MET A 73 0.79 2.81 1.12
N VAL A 74 1.72 3.73 0.82
CA VAL A 74 2.21 3.94 -0.54
C VAL A 74 2.94 2.70 -1.07
N HIS A 75 3.80 2.08 -0.27
CA HIS A 75 4.54 0.87 -0.68
C HIS A 75 3.64 -0.32 -1.01
N ILE A 76 2.57 -0.54 -0.24
CA ILE A 76 1.62 -1.63 -0.49
C ILE A 76 0.93 -1.44 -1.84
N ILE A 77 0.40 -0.24 -2.08
CA ILE A 77 -0.37 0.04 -3.30
C ILE A 77 0.52 0.15 -4.53
N PHE A 78 1.61 0.91 -4.47
CA PHE A 78 2.44 1.24 -5.63
C PHE A 78 3.65 0.31 -5.80
N GLY A 79 4.06 -0.40 -4.74
CA GLY A 79 5.23 -1.28 -4.76
C GLY A 79 6.52 -0.52 -4.41
N PRO A 80 7.69 -1.05 -4.81
CA PRO A 80 8.94 -0.31 -4.67
C PRO A 80 8.98 0.86 -5.66
N PRO A 81 9.42 2.06 -5.24
CA PRO A 81 9.64 3.18 -6.15
C PRO A 81 10.82 2.93 -7.08
N ASN A 82 10.87 3.66 -8.20
CA ASN A 82 12.00 3.62 -9.13
C ASN A 82 13.26 4.26 -8.52
N SER A 83 13.08 5.31 -7.73
CA SER A 83 14.19 5.92 -6.97
C SER A 83 13.71 6.53 -5.66
N ILE A 84 14.64 6.62 -4.72
CA ILE A 84 14.44 7.24 -3.41
C ILE A 84 15.52 8.30 -3.23
N HIS A 85 15.11 9.54 -3.03
CA HIS A 85 16.00 10.62 -2.62
C HIS A 85 15.79 10.93 -1.14
N ARG A 86 16.85 10.94 -0.34
CA ARG A 86 16.78 11.22 1.10
C ARG A 86 17.44 12.56 1.39
N GLY A 87 16.65 13.51 1.86
CA GLY A 87 17.13 14.74 2.47
C GLY A 87 17.33 14.58 3.97
N THR A 88 17.70 15.68 4.64
CA THR A 88 17.90 15.71 6.10
C THR A 88 16.60 15.37 6.86
N ASN A 89 15.49 15.99 6.46
CA ASN A 89 14.18 15.86 7.12
C ASN A 89 13.09 15.33 6.19
N SER A 90 13.46 14.80 5.03
CA SER A 90 12.49 14.31 4.05
C SER A 90 13.01 13.13 3.24
N GLU A 91 12.09 12.38 2.67
CA GLU A 91 12.33 11.28 1.75
C GLU A 91 11.37 11.42 0.57
N THR A 92 11.89 11.48 -0.66
CA THR A 92 11.09 11.57 -1.88
C THR A 92 11.15 10.23 -2.61
N TRP A 93 10.00 9.62 -2.84
CA TRP A 93 9.85 8.41 -3.63
C TRP A 93 9.31 8.76 -5.02
N THR A 94 10.06 8.40 -6.05
CA THR A 94 9.70 8.66 -7.43
C THR A 94 9.25 7.38 -8.12
N TYR A 95 8.07 7.42 -8.72
CA TYR A 95 7.53 6.38 -9.59
C TYR A 95 7.48 6.93 -11.03
N GLY A 96 8.19 6.28 -11.94
CA GLY A 96 8.52 6.78 -13.28
C GLY A 96 9.97 7.24 -13.40
N GLU A 97 10.28 7.91 -14.51
CA GLU A 97 11.63 8.43 -14.77
C GLU A 97 11.87 9.75 -14.04
N ALA A 98 12.99 9.88 -13.33
CA ALA A 98 13.28 11.02 -12.47
C ALA A 98 13.29 12.38 -13.18
N SER A 99 13.63 12.43 -14.47
CA SER A 99 13.62 13.65 -15.29
C SER A 99 12.28 13.94 -15.96
N SER A 100 11.29 13.04 -15.83
CA SER A 100 10.00 13.19 -16.48
C SER A 100 9.02 13.99 -15.62
N LEU A 101 8.36 14.97 -16.24
CA LEU A 101 7.24 15.70 -15.62
C LEU A 101 6.01 14.81 -15.35
N MET A 102 5.96 13.62 -15.95
CA MET A 102 4.91 12.63 -15.71
C MET A 102 5.23 11.70 -14.54
N SER A 103 6.39 11.86 -13.89
CA SER A 103 6.74 11.07 -12.70
C SER A 103 5.85 11.43 -11.53
N LEU A 104 5.46 10.41 -10.75
CA LEU A 104 4.72 10.59 -9.52
C LEU A 104 5.71 10.63 -8.36
N ASN A 105 5.73 11.76 -7.65
CA ASN A 105 6.64 11.99 -6.54
C ASN A 105 5.85 12.05 -5.23
N PHE A 106 6.09 11.11 -4.33
CA PHE A 106 5.60 11.17 -2.96
C PHE A 106 6.70 11.73 -2.07
N VAL A 107 6.43 12.87 -1.45
CA VAL A 107 7.35 13.47 -0.47
C VAL A 107 6.88 13.09 0.92
N PHE A 108 7.75 12.48 1.69
CA PHE A 108 7.53 12.17 3.09
C PHE A 108 8.39 13.10 3.95
N VAL A 109 7.79 13.76 4.94
CA VAL A 109 8.46 14.68 5.84
C VAL A 109 8.55 14.06 7.22
N ARG A 110 9.74 14.11 7.82
CA ARG A 110 9.97 13.65 9.19
C ARG A 110 9.12 14.46 10.16
N ARG A 111 8.38 13.78 11.02
CA ARG A 111 7.73 14.38 12.17
C ARG A 111 8.60 14.10 13.39
N GLU A 112 9.06 15.15 14.06
CA GLU A 112 9.88 15.00 15.25
C GLU A 112 9.10 14.34 16.38
N GLN A 113 9.62 13.22 16.87
CA GLN A 113 8.99 12.38 17.87
C GLN A 113 10.05 11.81 18.81
N PRO A 114 9.81 11.75 20.13
CA PRO A 114 10.83 11.33 21.09
C PRO A 114 11.28 9.87 20.95
N PHE A 115 10.47 9.03 20.30
CA PHE A 115 10.58 7.57 20.39
C PHE A 115 11.08 6.90 19.11
N THR A 116 11.14 7.63 17.98
CA THR A 116 11.53 7.04 16.70
C THR A 116 11.91 8.09 15.67
N ASP A 117 12.99 7.81 14.96
CA ASP A 117 13.43 8.55 13.78
C ASP A 117 12.80 8.04 12.48
N ASN A 118 11.86 7.10 12.57
CA ASN A 118 11.22 6.47 11.42
C ASN A 118 9.80 7.01 11.18
N ASP A 119 9.38 8.05 11.88
CA ASP A 119 8.07 8.68 11.67
C ASP A 119 8.14 9.75 10.57
N LEU A 120 7.84 9.33 9.34
CA LEU A 120 7.69 10.22 8.20
C LEU A 120 6.25 10.16 7.68
N VAL A 121 5.65 11.34 7.53
CA VAL A 121 4.28 11.53 7.06
C VAL A 121 4.29 12.04 5.63
N LEU A 122 3.32 11.60 4.83
CA LEU A 122 3.19 12.03 3.44
C LEU A 122 2.73 13.48 3.39
N ASP A 123 3.46 14.31 2.67
CA ASP A 123 3.01 15.62 2.25
C ASP A 123 1.88 15.43 1.22
N ARG A 124 0.64 15.65 1.63
CA ARG A 124 -0.55 15.23 0.89
C ARG A 124 -0.84 16.18 -0.26
N ASP A 125 -0.87 15.65 -1.47
CA ASP A 125 -1.26 16.39 -2.67
C ASP A 125 -2.55 15.81 -3.29
N PRO A 126 -3.58 16.63 -3.60
CA PRO A 126 -4.79 16.17 -4.29
C PRO A 126 -4.55 15.46 -5.62
N THR A 127 -3.45 15.76 -6.32
CA THR A 127 -3.07 15.12 -7.60
C THR A 127 -2.81 13.63 -7.45
N PHE A 128 -2.45 13.16 -6.25
CA PHE A 128 -2.23 11.74 -5.98
C PHE A 128 -3.50 10.90 -6.13
N LYS A 129 -4.68 11.53 -5.99
CA LYS A 129 -5.99 10.84 -6.03
C LYS A 129 -6.15 10.02 -7.31
N GLY A 130 -5.81 10.58 -8.46
CA GLY A 130 -5.91 9.87 -9.75
C GLY A 130 -4.99 8.65 -9.83
N ALA A 131 -3.73 8.79 -9.39
CA ALA A 131 -2.79 7.69 -9.39
C ALA A 131 -3.15 6.60 -8.38
N TRP A 132 -3.64 6.99 -7.20
CA TRP A 132 -4.12 6.09 -6.17
C TRP A 132 -5.26 5.21 -6.68
N TYR A 133 -6.33 5.82 -7.23
CA TYR A 133 -7.47 5.04 -7.74
C TYR A 133 -7.07 4.06 -8.82
N ARG A 134 -6.24 4.50 -9.79
CA ARG A 134 -5.77 3.60 -10.86
C ARG A 134 -5.04 2.37 -10.30
N ASN A 135 -4.17 2.55 -9.31
CA ASN A 135 -3.42 1.43 -8.73
C ASN A 135 -4.32 0.52 -7.88
N VAL A 136 -5.25 1.09 -7.10
CA VAL A 136 -6.25 0.29 -6.37
C VAL A 136 -7.15 -0.50 -7.33
N GLU A 137 -7.63 0.11 -8.41
CA GLU A 137 -8.37 -0.59 -9.45
C GLU A 137 -7.54 -1.67 -10.15
N SER A 138 -6.24 -1.45 -10.31
CA SER A 138 -5.32 -2.45 -10.86
C SER A 138 -5.32 -3.72 -10.00
N TRP A 139 -5.24 -3.57 -8.67
CA TRP A 139 -5.37 -4.68 -7.72
C TRP A 139 -6.74 -5.37 -7.82
N ARG A 140 -7.82 -4.60 -7.94
CA ARG A 140 -9.20 -5.13 -7.99
C ARG A 140 -9.55 -5.79 -9.32
N ASN A 141 -8.89 -5.41 -10.41
CA ASN A 141 -9.13 -5.94 -11.76
C ASN A 141 -8.08 -6.99 -12.17
N GLY A 142 -7.30 -7.51 -11.22
CA GLY A 142 -6.35 -8.58 -11.47
C GLY A 142 -5.10 -8.18 -12.27
N ARG A 143 -4.81 -6.88 -12.39
CA ARG A 143 -3.69 -6.33 -13.16
C ARG A 143 -2.61 -5.88 -12.18
N VAL A 144 -1.70 -6.77 -11.79
CA VAL A 144 -0.60 -6.41 -10.87
C VAL A 144 0.72 -6.46 -11.64
N TYR A 145 1.54 -5.42 -11.44
CA TYR A 145 2.89 -5.26 -11.96
C TYR A 145 3.93 -5.48 -10.86
#